data_AF-A0A972M8T5-F1
#
_entry.id   AF-A0A972M8T5-F1
#
_cell.length_a   1.000
_cell.length_b   1.000
_cell.length_c   1.000
_cell.angle_alpha   90.00
_cell.angle_beta   90.00
_cell.angle_gamma   90.00
#
_symmetry.space_group_name_H-M   'P 1'
#
loop_
_entity.id
_entity.type
_entity.pdbx_description
1 polymer ?
#
loop_
_entity_poly.entity_id
_entity_poly.type
_entity_poly.pdbx_seq_one_letter_code
_entity_poly.pdbx_strand_id
1 'polypeptide(L)'
;MEQKEQNLKQEAQNQDSKNEEELKKDSSEKEDSKEQMQEQKCGFVAVVGRPNAGKSTLLNHLAGYKLAMVSKKAQATRKRMNVIVMHKNAQIIFVDTPGIHQKERLLNKFMLEEALKALGDSDLHIFLAPVNDPISYYEEFLKLRKDKSIPHIVVLTKVDRVSNEKVLSKLSEYSKYADEFKAIIPYSVKKGGVSKEQLLDEIIKYLPNHLFFQ
;
A
#
# COMPACT_ATOMS: atom_id res chain seq x y z
N MET A 1 -9.37 42.84 -61.75
CA MET A 1 -8.54 43.13 -60.55
C MET A 1 -9.22 42.63 -59.28
N GLU A 2 -10.53 42.83 -59.14
CA GLU A 2 -11.34 42.38 -57.98
C GLU A 2 -11.29 40.88 -57.68
N GLN A 3 -11.30 40.00 -58.69
CA GLN A 3 -11.23 38.53 -58.48
C GLN A 3 -9.90 38.06 -57.87
N LYS A 4 -8.80 38.77 -58.14
CA LYS A 4 -7.48 38.40 -57.60
C LYS A 4 -7.37 38.79 -56.12
N GLU A 5 -8.02 39.88 -55.74
CA GLU A 5 -8.06 40.39 -54.37
C GLU A 5 -8.99 39.56 -53.47
N GLN A 6 -10.09 39.03 -54.03
CA GLN A 6 -10.99 38.10 -53.32
C GLN A 6 -10.30 36.76 -53.03
N ASN A 7 -9.53 36.20 -53.97
CA ASN A 7 -8.78 34.96 -53.76
C ASN A 7 -7.70 35.11 -52.68
N LEU A 8 -6.96 36.23 -52.66
CA LEU A 8 -5.95 36.52 -51.64
C LEU A 8 -6.54 36.63 -50.22
N LYS A 9 -7.72 37.23 -50.07
CA LYS A 9 -8.41 37.32 -48.77
C LYS A 9 -8.91 35.96 -48.28
N GLN A 10 -9.34 35.09 -49.20
CA GLN A 10 -9.84 33.76 -48.86
C GLN A 10 -8.71 32.79 -48.51
N GLU A 11 -7.54 32.91 -49.15
CA GLU A 11 -6.34 32.15 -48.80
C GLU A 11 -5.80 32.53 -47.41
N ALA A 12 -5.78 33.82 -47.07
CA ALA A 12 -5.36 34.30 -45.75
C ALA A 12 -6.30 33.80 -44.62
N GLN A 13 -7.61 33.91 -44.82
CA GLN A 13 -8.60 33.41 -43.84
C GLN A 13 -8.49 31.89 -43.63
N ASN A 14 -8.23 31.12 -44.69
CA ASN A 14 -8.04 29.68 -44.59
C ASN A 14 -6.72 29.28 -43.89
N GLN A 15 -5.66 30.10 -44.00
CA GLN A 15 -4.40 29.86 -43.30
C GLN A 15 -4.52 30.19 -41.80
N ASP A 16 -5.19 31.28 -41.44
CA ASP A 16 -5.42 31.65 -40.03
C ASP A 16 -6.30 30.61 -39.33
N SER A 17 -7.34 30.13 -40.01
CA SER A 17 -8.24 29.09 -39.47
C SER A 17 -7.52 27.77 -39.22
N LYS A 18 -6.61 27.37 -40.13
CA LYS A 18 -5.79 26.15 -39.99
C LYS A 18 -4.74 26.27 -38.88
N ASN A 19 -4.11 27.44 -38.75
CA ASN A 19 -3.14 27.69 -37.68
C ASN A 19 -3.84 27.68 -36.30
N GLU A 20 -5.04 28.25 -36.17
CA GLU A 20 -5.80 28.18 -34.92
C GLU A 20 -6.27 26.76 -34.56
N GLU A 21 -6.63 25.93 -35.54
CA GLU A 21 -6.95 24.51 -35.32
C GLU A 21 -5.72 23.69 -34.92
N GLU A 22 -4.56 23.92 -35.54
CA GLU A 22 -3.30 23.27 -35.16
C GLU A 22 -2.82 23.68 -33.77
N LEU A 23 -2.94 24.98 -33.42
CA LEU A 23 -2.61 25.49 -32.08
C LEU A 23 -3.54 24.92 -31.00
N LYS A 24 -4.84 24.77 -31.29
CA LYS A 24 -5.80 24.14 -30.36
C LYS A 24 -5.54 22.66 -30.16
N LYS A 25 -5.15 21.95 -31.23
CA LYS A 25 -4.83 20.52 -31.21
C LYS A 25 -3.54 20.23 -30.45
N ASP A 26 -2.52 21.06 -30.63
CA ASP A 26 -1.24 20.95 -29.90
C ASP A 26 -1.41 21.34 -28.42
N SER A 27 -2.32 22.27 -28.07
CA SER A 27 -2.69 22.53 -26.67
C SER A 27 -3.52 21.41 -26.03
N SER A 28 -4.48 20.80 -26.75
CA SER A 28 -5.25 19.67 -26.22
C SER A 28 -4.40 18.42 -26.07
N GLU A 29 -3.47 18.15 -27.00
CA GLU A 29 -2.52 17.04 -26.89
C GLU A 29 -1.49 17.27 -25.75
N LYS A 30 -1.13 18.53 -25.45
CA LYS A 30 -0.28 18.89 -24.29
C LYS A 30 -1.03 18.88 -22.95
N GLU A 31 -2.34 19.08 -22.94
CA GLU A 31 -3.19 18.94 -21.75
C GLU A 31 -3.54 17.47 -21.47
N ASP A 32 -3.91 16.68 -22.49
CA ASP A 32 -4.14 15.22 -22.39
C ASP A 32 -2.86 14.46 -21.99
N SER A 33 -1.68 14.91 -22.43
CA SER A 33 -0.40 14.30 -22.04
C SER A 33 0.07 14.68 -20.62
N LYS A 34 -0.46 15.75 -20.02
CA LYS A 34 -0.23 16.07 -18.60
C LYS A 34 -1.15 15.29 -17.67
N GLU A 35 -2.37 14.94 -18.09
CA GLU A 35 -3.30 14.13 -17.30
C GLU A 35 -2.95 12.62 -17.28
N GLN A 36 -2.10 12.14 -18.19
CA GLN A 36 -1.70 10.72 -18.25
C GLN A 36 -0.29 10.39 -17.73
N MET A 37 0.40 11.33 -17.08
CA MET A 37 1.45 10.94 -16.14
C MET A 37 0.76 10.41 -14.88
N GLN A 38 0.41 9.12 -14.86
CA GLN A 38 0.06 8.46 -13.60
C GLN A 38 1.14 8.81 -12.58
N GLU A 39 0.80 9.51 -11.50
CA GLU A 39 1.79 9.88 -10.48
C GLU A 39 2.49 8.61 -9.99
N GLN A 40 3.80 8.52 -10.19
CA GLN A 40 4.59 7.40 -9.71
C GLN A 40 4.62 7.45 -8.19
N LYS A 41 4.25 6.34 -7.55
CA LYS A 41 4.27 6.22 -6.10
C LYS A 41 5.34 5.27 -5.66
N CYS A 42 6.08 5.63 -4.63
CA CYS A 42 7.09 4.75 -4.07
C CYS A 42 7.26 5.01 -2.59
N GLY A 43 7.32 3.94 -1.78
CA GLY A 43 7.52 4.12 -0.35
C GLY A 43 7.76 2.82 0.40
N PHE A 44 8.27 2.98 1.61
CA PHE A 44 8.56 1.92 2.55
C PHE A 44 7.35 1.60 3.43
N VAL A 45 6.97 0.33 3.49
CA VAL A 45 5.80 -0.14 4.24
C VAL A 45 6.23 -1.09 5.34
N ALA A 46 6.03 -0.70 6.59
CA ALA A 46 6.31 -1.55 7.74
C ALA A 46 5.14 -2.50 8.02
N VAL A 47 5.40 -3.81 8.08
CA VAL A 47 4.39 -4.81 8.45
C VAL A 47 4.62 -5.28 9.88
N VAL A 48 3.75 -4.84 10.79
CA VAL A 48 3.87 -5.08 12.23
C VAL A 48 2.75 -5.99 12.71
N GLY A 49 3.03 -6.79 13.73
CA GLY A 49 2.05 -7.65 14.37
C GLY A 49 2.74 -8.72 15.20
N ARG A 50 1.99 -9.33 16.11
CA ARG A 50 2.53 -10.34 17.04
C ARG A 50 3.19 -11.53 16.31
N PRO A 51 3.96 -12.37 17.01
CA PRO A 51 4.41 -13.65 16.46
C PRO A 51 3.26 -14.45 15.85
N ASN A 52 3.47 -15.00 14.66
CA ASN A 52 2.49 -15.77 13.90
C ASN A 52 1.21 -15.02 13.46
N ALA A 53 1.22 -13.68 13.45
CA ALA A 53 0.10 -12.87 12.94
C ALA A 53 -0.19 -13.08 11.44
N GLY A 54 0.76 -13.66 10.69
CA GLY A 54 0.64 -13.95 9.26
C GLY A 54 1.54 -13.09 8.37
N LYS A 55 2.48 -12.31 8.94
CA LYS A 55 3.41 -11.41 8.22
C LYS A 55 4.06 -12.08 7.01
N SER A 56 4.84 -13.15 7.23
CA SER A 56 5.52 -13.87 6.15
C SER A 56 4.56 -14.50 5.15
N THR A 57 3.38 -14.95 5.58
CA THR A 57 2.35 -15.48 4.68
C THR A 57 1.79 -14.39 3.78
N LEU A 58 1.50 -13.22 4.34
CA LEU A 58 1.05 -12.05 3.59
C LEU A 58 2.13 -11.58 2.61
N LEU A 59 3.35 -11.33 3.07
CA LEU A 59 4.45 -10.83 2.25
C LEU A 59 4.75 -11.76 1.06
N ASN A 60 4.82 -13.06 1.28
CA ASN A 60 4.99 -14.04 0.19
C ASN A 60 3.86 -14.00 -0.82
N HIS A 61 2.63 -13.87 -0.33
CA HIS A 61 1.46 -13.83 -1.21
C HIS A 61 1.41 -12.52 -2.03
N LEU A 62 1.76 -11.38 -1.41
CA LEU A 62 1.84 -10.10 -2.09
C LEU A 62 2.97 -10.07 -3.13
N ALA A 63 4.14 -10.63 -2.80
CA ALA A 63 5.25 -10.76 -3.74
C ALA A 63 4.94 -11.67 -4.93
N GLY A 64 4.05 -12.65 -4.78
CA GLY A 64 3.74 -13.62 -5.84
C GLY A 64 4.77 -14.74 -5.97
N TYR A 65 5.79 -14.78 -5.10
CA TYR A 65 6.79 -15.84 -4.99
C TYR A 65 7.17 -16.06 -3.52
N LYS A 66 7.68 -17.26 -3.19
CA LYS A 66 8.07 -17.60 -1.80
C LYS A 66 9.40 -16.94 -1.44
N LEU A 67 9.33 -15.77 -0.78
CA LEU A 67 10.48 -15.05 -0.23
C LEU A 67 10.90 -15.56 1.16
N ALA A 68 9.93 -15.76 2.03
CA ALA A 68 10.10 -16.20 3.41
C ALA A 68 9.73 -17.69 3.56
N MET A 69 10.56 -18.45 4.27
CA MET A 69 10.36 -19.89 4.47
C MET A 69 9.08 -20.17 5.27
N VAL A 70 7.98 -20.50 4.58
CA VAL A 70 6.75 -21.01 5.21
C VAL A 70 6.92 -22.52 5.42
N SER A 71 7.75 -22.91 6.40
CA SER A 71 7.98 -24.30 6.77
C SER A 71 7.51 -24.56 8.20
N LYS A 72 6.85 -25.71 8.45
CA LYS A 72 6.51 -26.21 9.80
C LYS A 72 7.75 -26.56 10.64
N LYS A 73 8.93 -26.65 10.01
CA LYS A 73 10.27 -26.74 10.63
C LYS A 73 11.05 -25.51 10.16
N ALA A 74 10.94 -24.39 10.88
CA ALA A 74 11.54 -23.14 10.44
C ALA A 74 13.02 -23.06 10.84
N GLN A 75 13.90 -22.76 9.87
CA GLN A 75 15.18 -22.06 10.04
C GLN A 75 15.20 -20.94 8.99
N ALA A 76 15.11 -19.68 9.39
CA ALA A 76 15.03 -18.52 8.48
C ALA A 76 16.03 -17.43 8.89
N THR A 77 16.66 -16.83 7.89
CA THR A 77 17.91 -16.06 7.91
C THR A 77 17.77 -14.68 8.59
N ARG A 78 18.77 -14.28 9.39
CA ARG A 78 18.83 -13.04 10.21
C ARG A 78 19.02 -11.71 9.44
N LYS A 79 18.97 -11.67 8.11
CA LYS A 79 19.28 -10.47 7.30
C LYS A 79 17.98 -9.72 6.96
N ARG A 80 17.94 -8.38 7.11
CA ARG A 80 16.81 -7.56 6.63
C ARG A 80 16.60 -7.88 5.15
N MET A 81 15.39 -8.29 4.80
CA MET A 81 15.01 -8.59 3.42
C MET A 81 13.89 -7.65 3.04
N ASN A 82 14.19 -6.69 2.18
CA ASN A 82 13.16 -5.84 1.62
C ASN A 82 12.38 -6.67 0.60
N VAL A 83 11.05 -6.65 0.70
CA VAL A 83 10.16 -7.29 -0.27
C VAL A 83 9.60 -6.20 -1.16
N ILE A 84 10.03 -6.18 -2.43
CA ILE A 84 9.55 -5.21 -3.41
C ILE A 84 8.35 -5.81 -4.14
N VAL A 85 7.23 -5.08 -4.13
CA VAL A 85 6.01 -5.43 -4.87
C VAL A 85 5.66 -4.27 -5.80
N MET A 86 5.62 -4.56 -7.09
CA MET A 86 5.10 -3.63 -8.10
C MET A 86 3.58 -3.79 -8.19
N HIS A 87 2.85 -2.68 -8.16
CA HIS A 87 1.40 -2.68 -8.36
C HIS A 87 0.97 -1.38 -9.04
N LYS A 88 0.36 -1.48 -10.24
CA LYS A 88 0.08 -0.32 -11.10
C LYS A 88 1.36 0.53 -11.29
N ASN A 89 1.27 1.85 -11.15
CA ASN A 89 2.43 2.75 -11.22
C ASN A 89 3.08 3.00 -9.84
N ALA A 90 3.06 1.98 -8.97
CA ALA A 90 3.63 2.07 -7.63
C ALA A 90 4.65 0.96 -7.33
N GLN A 91 5.73 1.35 -6.64
CA GLN A 91 6.71 0.43 -6.07
C GLN A 91 6.57 0.42 -4.55
N ILE A 92 6.09 -0.70 -4.00
CA ILE A 92 5.88 -0.88 -2.56
C ILE A 92 7.07 -1.65 -1.99
N ILE A 93 7.82 -1.04 -1.08
CA ILE A 93 8.97 -1.67 -0.43
C ILE A 93 8.57 -2.09 0.97
N PHE A 94 8.15 -3.34 1.14
CA PHE A 94 7.89 -3.85 2.47
C PHE A 94 9.20 -4.05 3.22
N VAL A 95 9.37 -3.32 4.32
CA VAL A 95 10.51 -3.47 5.22
C VAL A 95 10.21 -4.61 6.19
N ASP A 96 10.94 -5.72 6.03
CA ASP A 96 10.76 -6.89 6.89
C ASP A 96 11.44 -6.68 8.24
N THR A 97 10.63 -6.74 9.29
CA THR A 97 11.05 -7.12 10.65
C THR A 97 11.39 -8.61 10.61
N PRO A 98 12.67 -9.04 10.70
CA PRO A 98 13.03 -10.44 10.57
C PRO A 98 12.09 -11.37 11.34
N GLY A 99 11.54 -12.35 10.63
CA GLY A 99 10.69 -13.40 11.18
C GLY A 99 11.39 -14.13 12.33
N ILE A 100 11.06 -13.69 13.55
CA ILE A 100 11.15 -14.36 14.86
C ILE A 100 11.53 -15.85 14.73
N HIS A 101 12.79 -16.15 14.96
CA HIS A 101 13.15 -17.51 15.32
C HIS A 101 12.72 -17.78 16.76
N GLN A 102 11.84 -18.76 16.91
CA GLN A 102 11.31 -19.27 18.17
C GLN A 102 12.42 -19.58 19.17
N LYS A 103 12.50 -18.79 20.25
CA LYS A 103 12.55 -19.33 21.61
C LYS A 103 11.60 -18.50 22.47
N GLU A 104 10.71 -19.21 23.15
CA GLU A 104 9.80 -18.66 24.14
C GLU A 104 10.59 -17.87 25.19
N ARG A 105 10.34 -16.57 25.27
CA ARG A 105 10.15 -15.77 26.50
C ARG A 105 10.13 -14.28 26.15
N LEU A 106 9.08 -13.61 26.63
CA LEU A 106 8.79 -12.16 26.57
C LEU A 106 8.17 -11.66 25.25
N LEU A 107 6.86 -11.88 25.13
CA LEU A 107 5.97 -11.37 24.08
C LEU A 107 6.07 -9.83 23.91
N ASN A 108 6.17 -9.11 25.03
CA ASN A 108 6.12 -7.64 25.06
C ASN A 108 7.42 -7.00 24.56
N LYS A 109 8.58 -7.57 24.91
CA LYS A 109 9.89 -7.03 24.51
C LYS A 109 10.16 -7.23 23.01
N PHE A 110 9.66 -8.33 22.45
CA PHE A 110 9.85 -8.65 21.04
C PHE A 110 9.01 -7.75 20.11
N MET A 111 7.74 -7.48 20.47
CA MET A 111 6.94 -6.51 19.71
C MET A 111 7.58 -5.12 19.74
N LEU A 112 8.09 -4.70 20.90
CA LEU A 112 8.76 -3.40 21.07
C LEU A 112 10.01 -3.28 20.18
N GLU A 113 10.94 -4.23 20.19
CA GLU A 113 12.20 -4.11 19.44
C GLU A 113 12.03 -4.20 17.91
N GLU A 114 11.17 -5.09 17.43
CA GLU A 114 10.93 -5.24 15.99
C GLU A 114 10.04 -4.13 15.43
N ALA A 115 8.99 -3.72 16.16
CA ALA A 115 8.18 -2.59 15.76
C ALA A 115 9.02 -1.32 15.70
N LEU A 116 9.82 -1.00 16.73
CA LEU A 116 10.64 0.22 16.72
C LEU A 116 11.63 0.28 15.55
N LYS A 117 12.17 -0.85 15.09
CA LYS A 117 13.11 -0.89 13.95
C LYS A 117 12.45 -0.71 12.58
N ALA A 118 11.20 -1.13 12.41
CA ALA A 118 10.48 -0.97 11.14
C ALA A 118 9.67 0.33 11.07
N LEU A 119 9.20 0.84 12.20
CA LEU A 119 8.34 2.02 12.25
C LEU A 119 9.10 3.32 11.93
N GLY A 120 10.41 3.39 12.16
CA GLY A 120 11.20 4.63 12.08
C GLY A 120 11.45 5.17 10.66
N ASP A 121 11.52 4.29 9.66
CA ASP A 121 11.90 4.64 8.28
C ASP A 121 10.81 4.27 7.26
N SER A 122 9.54 4.22 7.67
CA SER A 122 8.42 3.81 6.80
C SER A 122 7.42 4.93 6.56
N ASP A 123 6.90 4.98 5.34
CA ASP A 123 5.87 5.93 4.91
C ASP A 123 4.44 5.46 5.28
N LEU A 124 4.28 4.17 5.57
CA LEU A 124 3.02 3.55 5.97
C LEU A 124 3.27 2.37 6.92
N HIS A 125 2.44 2.25 7.95
CA HIS A 125 2.41 1.06 8.80
C HIS A 125 1.20 0.17 8.50
N ILE A 126 1.42 -1.14 8.46
CA ILE A 126 0.38 -2.15 8.38
C ILE A 126 0.39 -2.94 9.69
N PHE A 127 -0.67 -2.83 10.47
CA PHE A 127 -0.86 -3.67 11.65
C PHE A 127 -1.67 -4.93 11.28
N LEU A 128 -1.04 -6.10 11.38
CA LEU A 128 -1.72 -7.38 11.20
C LEU A 128 -2.44 -7.79 12.47
N ALA A 129 -3.76 -7.84 12.38
CA ALA A 129 -4.68 -8.21 13.44
C ALA A 129 -5.37 -9.54 13.12
N PRO A 130 -4.84 -10.70 13.52
CA PRO A 130 -5.59 -11.95 13.44
C PRO A 130 -6.96 -11.81 14.14
N VAL A 131 -8.01 -12.28 13.48
CA VAL A 131 -9.40 -12.11 13.96
C VAL A 131 -9.69 -12.70 15.35
N ASN A 132 -8.88 -13.64 15.83
CA ASN A 132 -9.03 -14.24 17.17
C ASN A 132 -8.15 -13.59 18.24
N ASP A 133 -7.36 -12.58 17.88
CA ASP A 133 -6.47 -11.93 18.81
C ASP A 133 -7.22 -10.91 19.70
N PRO A 134 -6.78 -10.71 20.95
CA PRO A 134 -7.25 -9.63 21.78
C PRO A 134 -6.85 -8.27 21.21
N ILE A 135 -7.69 -7.26 21.43
CA ILE A 135 -7.42 -5.86 21.02
C ILE A 135 -6.22 -5.25 21.77
N SER A 136 -5.82 -5.81 22.91
CA SER A 136 -4.67 -5.34 23.69
C SER A 136 -3.38 -5.29 22.86
N TYR A 137 -3.19 -6.19 21.89
CA TYR A 137 -2.04 -6.12 20.99
C TYR A 137 -2.04 -4.88 20.10
N TYR A 138 -3.21 -4.42 19.69
CA TYR A 138 -3.37 -3.19 18.94
C TYR A 138 -3.14 -1.96 19.84
N GLU A 139 -3.66 -1.98 21.06
CA GLU A 139 -3.40 -0.93 22.05
C GLU A 139 -1.90 -0.80 22.37
N GLU A 140 -1.19 -1.93 22.46
CA GLU A 140 0.27 -1.94 22.59
C GLU A 140 0.95 -1.34 21.36
N PHE A 141 0.53 -1.71 20.15
CA PHE A 141 1.03 -1.10 18.91
C PHE A 141 0.86 0.42 18.89
N LEU A 142 -0.32 0.93 19.29
CA LEU A 142 -0.58 2.37 19.37
C LEU A 142 0.37 3.08 20.34
N LYS A 143 0.74 2.45 21.45
CA LYS A 143 1.72 3.00 22.41
C LYS A 143 3.15 2.99 21.87
N LEU A 144 3.47 2.06 20.98
CA LEU A 144 4.80 1.90 20.38
C LEU A 144 5.06 2.88 19.24
N ARG A 145 3.99 3.31 18.56
CA ARG A 145 4.06 4.27 17.44
C ARG A 145 4.37 5.66 17.98
N LYS A 146 5.66 6.00 17.97
CA LYS A 146 6.17 7.32 18.41
C LYS A 146 5.76 8.44 17.46
N ASP A 147 5.83 8.17 16.16
CA ASP A 147 5.43 9.12 15.13
C ASP A 147 3.99 8.84 14.67
N LYS A 148 3.08 9.72 15.08
CA LYS A 148 1.66 9.64 14.69
C LYS A 148 1.37 10.30 13.35
N SER A 149 2.34 10.97 12.72
CA SER A 149 2.17 11.56 11.40
C SER A 149 2.17 10.50 10.29
N ILE A 150 2.91 9.40 10.50
CA ILE A 150 2.90 8.26 9.59
C ILE A 150 1.53 7.57 9.68
N PRO A 151 0.80 7.44 8.55
CA PRO A 151 -0.48 6.75 8.52
C PRO A 151 -0.30 5.25 8.81
N HIS A 152 -1.35 4.62 9.34
CA HIS A 152 -1.40 3.17 9.41
C HIS A 152 -2.76 2.62 8.99
N ILE A 153 -2.73 1.38 8.50
CA ILE A 153 -3.92 0.57 8.23
C ILE A 153 -3.92 -0.69 9.09
N VAL A 154 -5.11 -1.16 9.42
CA VAL A 154 -5.31 -2.42 10.13
C VAL A 154 -5.71 -3.48 9.11
N VAL A 155 -4.95 -4.56 9.01
CA VAL A 155 -5.33 -5.71 8.18
C VAL A 155 -5.80 -6.82 9.11
N LEU A 156 -7.11 -7.04 9.13
CA LEU A 156 -7.73 -8.06 9.93
C LEU A 156 -7.53 -9.43 9.26
N THR A 157 -6.53 -10.18 9.71
CA THR A 157 -6.08 -11.41 9.04
C THR A 157 -6.82 -12.67 9.53
N LYS A 158 -6.70 -13.74 8.75
CA LYS A 158 -7.22 -15.08 9.06
C LYS A 158 -8.74 -15.15 9.19
N VAL A 159 -9.44 -14.27 8.49
CA VAL A 159 -10.92 -14.25 8.46
C VAL A 159 -11.51 -15.54 7.88
N ASP A 160 -10.72 -16.32 7.13
CA ASP A 160 -11.09 -17.67 6.64
C ASP A 160 -11.39 -18.69 7.74
N ARG A 161 -11.02 -18.40 8.99
CA ARG A 161 -11.07 -19.35 10.11
C ARG A 161 -12.26 -19.15 11.04
N VAL A 162 -13.10 -18.17 10.78
CA VAL A 162 -14.20 -17.78 11.67
C VAL A 162 -15.45 -17.46 10.87
N SER A 163 -16.59 -17.38 11.55
CA SER A 163 -17.84 -16.95 10.94
C SER A 163 -17.81 -15.46 10.59
N ASN A 164 -18.65 -15.04 9.64
CA ASN A 164 -18.83 -13.62 9.31
C ASN A 164 -19.26 -12.80 10.53
N GLU A 165 -20.11 -13.35 11.41
CA GLU A 165 -20.51 -12.71 12.66
C GLU A 165 -19.30 -12.39 13.56
N LYS A 166 -18.33 -13.31 13.65
CA LYS A 166 -17.10 -13.07 14.42
C LYS A 166 -16.23 -11.99 13.80
N VAL A 167 -16.15 -11.94 12.47
CA VAL A 167 -15.46 -10.86 11.74
C VAL A 167 -16.13 -9.52 12.05
N LEU A 168 -17.45 -9.43 11.93
CA LEU A 168 -18.22 -8.20 12.23
C LEU A 168 -18.03 -7.76 13.69
N SER A 169 -18.13 -8.69 14.63
CA SER A 169 -17.89 -8.43 16.05
C SER A 169 -16.48 -7.88 16.29
N LYS A 170 -15.47 -8.43 15.61
CA LYS A 170 -14.09 -7.93 15.71
C LYS A 170 -13.95 -6.55 15.07
N LEU A 171 -14.59 -6.27 13.93
CA LEU A 171 -14.60 -4.92 13.33
C LEU A 171 -15.22 -3.88 14.28
N SER A 172 -16.31 -4.22 14.97
CA SER A 172 -16.92 -3.36 16.00
C SER A 172 -16.01 -3.12 17.21
N GLU A 173 -15.07 -4.01 17.50
CA GLU A 173 -14.08 -3.78 18.56
C GLU A 173 -13.06 -2.70 18.14
N TYR A 174 -12.67 -2.69 16.86
CA TYR A 174 -11.75 -1.70 16.30
C TYR A 174 -12.41 -0.34 16.01
N SER A 175 -13.74 -0.25 15.89
CA SER A 175 -14.42 1.03 15.60
C SER A 175 -14.20 2.08 16.70
N LYS A 176 -13.90 1.65 17.94
CA LYS A 176 -13.49 2.53 19.05
C LYS A 176 -12.21 3.32 18.76
N TYR A 177 -11.43 2.87 17.78
CA TYR A 177 -10.15 3.44 17.37
C TYR A 177 -10.20 3.96 15.93
N ALA A 178 -11.38 4.24 15.39
CA ALA A 178 -11.55 4.64 14.00
C ALA A 178 -10.73 5.89 13.61
N ASP A 179 -10.48 6.79 14.55
CA ASP A 179 -9.68 8.01 14.33
C ASP A 179 -8.16 7.74 14.31
N GLU A 180 -7.72 6.55 14.76
CA GLU A 180 -6.30 6.22 14.85
C GLU A 180 -5.74 5.69 13.52
N PHE A 181 -6.54 4.97 12.72
CA PHE A 181 -6.12 4.31 11.49
C PHE A 181 -6.84 4.85 10.24
N LYS A 182 -6.24 4.69 9.07
CA LYS A 182 -6.82 5.15 7.80
C LYS A 182 -7.83 4.17 7.20
N ALA A 183 -7.58 2.87 7.36
CA ALA A 183 -8.48 1.81 6.89
C ALA A 183 -8.36 0.55 7.77
N ILE A 184 -9.46 -0.22 7.84
CA ILE A 184 -9.47 -1.59 8.37
C ILE A 184 -9.95 -2.55 7.28
N ILE A 185 -9.14 -3.57 7.01
CA ILE A 185 -9.31 -4.43 5.84
C ILE A 185 -9.36 -5.90 6.28
N PRO A 186 -10.54 -6.56 6.23
CA PRO A 186 -10.64 -8.01 6.37
C PRO A 186 -9.89 -8.72 5.24
N TYR A 187 -8.97 -9.62 5.59
CA TYR A 187 -8.09 -10.24 4.60
C TYR A 187 -7.75 -11.71 4.93
N SER A 188 -7.76 -12.55 3.90
CA SER A 188 -7.19 -13.90 3.95
C SER A 188 -6.47 -14.25 2.65
N VAL A 189 -5.29 -14.86 2.78
CA VAL A 189 -4.53 -15.42 1.66
C VAL A 189 -5.24 -16.66 1.06
N LYS A 190 -6.13 -17.31 1.81
CA LYS A 190 -6.84 -18.51 1.34
C LYS A 190 -8.17 -18.18 0.68
N LYS A 191 -9.09 -17.57 1.44
CA LYS A 191 -10.46 -17.26 1.00
C LYS A 191 -11.13 -16.29 1.97
N GLY A 192 -11.95 -15.38 1.45
CA GLY A 192 -12.70 -14.42 2.26
C GLY A 192 -11.91 -13.15 2.56
N GLY A 193 -12.63 -12.09 2.92
CA GLY A 193 -12.07 -10.74 2.93
C GLY A 193 -11.91 -10.16 1.51
N VAL A 194 -11.10 -9.11 1.41
CA VAL A 194 -10.81 -8.43 0.13
C VAL A 194 -9.78 -9.19 -0.69
N SER A 195 -9.71 -8.90 -2.00
CA SER A 195 -8.70 -9.46 -2.89
C SER A 195 -7.30 -8.89 -2.62
N LYS A 196 -6.26 -9.56 -3.17
CA LYS A 196 -4.88 -9.06 -3.14
C LYS A 196 -4.78 -7.66 -3.75
N GLU A 197 -5.42 -7.45 -4.89
CA GLU A 197 -5.41 -6.21 -5.66
C GLU A 197 -6.06 -5.08 -4.85
N GLN A 198 -7.18 -5.36 -4.17
CA GLN A 198 -7.86 -4.39 -3.32
C GLN A 198 -6.99 -3.97 -2.12
N LEU A 199 -6.26 -4.91 -1.50
CA LEU A 199 -5.31 -4.56 -0.43
C LEU A 199 -4.16 -3.69 -0.96
N LEU A 200 -3.61 -4.02 -2.12
CA LEU A 200 -2.55 -3.22 -2.74
C LEU A 200 -3.05 -1.84 -3.17
N ASP A 201 -4.27 -1.74 -3.70
CA ASP A 201 -4.95 -0.49 -4.03
C ASP A 201 -5.13 0.40 -2.81
N GLU A 202 -5.45 -0.18 -1.66
CA GLU A 202 -5.55 0.58 -0.41
C GLU A 202 -4.18 1.06 0.08
N ILE A 203 -3.13 0.22 -0.03
CA ILE A 203 -1.77 0.60 0.38
C ILE A 203 -1.25 1.78 -0.43
N ILE A 204 -1.39 1.77 -1.76
CA ILE A 204 -0.84 2.82 -2.63
C ILE A 204 -1.50 4.19 -2.43
N LYS A 205 -2.68 4.27 -1.80
CA LYS A 205 -3.31 5.56 -1.47
C LYS A 205 -2.45 6.40 -0.53
N TYR A 206 -1.71 5.74 0.35
CA TYR A 206 -0.93 6.39 1.42
C TYR A 206 0.56 6.51 1.12
N LEU A 207 1.03 5.98 -0.01
CA LEU A 207 2.43 6.12 -0.41
C LEU A 207 2.70 7.51 -1.00
N PRO A 208 3.90 8.07 -0.78
CA PRO A 208 4.28 9.36 -1.35
C PRO A 208 4.49 9.25 -2.86
N ASN A 209 4.34 10.39 -3.53
CA ASN A 209 4.67 10.54 -4.94
C ASN A 209 6.20 10.64 -5.06
N HIS A 210 6.82 9.61 -5.63
CA HIS A 210 8.27 9.50 -5.75
C HIS A 210 8.64 8.57 -6.91
N LEU A 211 9.75 8.86 -7.59
CA LEU A 211 10.33 7.98 -8.61
C LEU A 211 10.72 6.63 -7.98
N PHE A 212 10.72 5.54 -8.74
CA PHE A 212 11.10 4.24 -8.19
C PHE A 212 12.56 4.24 -7.73
N PHE A 213 12.86 3.54 -6.63
CA PHE A 213 14.24 3.30 -6.21
C PHE A 213 14.92 2.43 -7.29
N GLN A 214 16.10 2.87 -7.73
CA GLN A 214 16.96 2.16 -8.70
C GLN A 214 17.82 1.10 -8.01
#